data_AF-A0A1V5ZHR9-F1
#
_entry.id   AF-A0A1V5ZHR9-F1
#
_cell.length_a   1.000
_cell.length_b   1.000
_cell.length_c   1.000
_cell.angle_alpha   90.00
_cell.angle_beta   90.00
_cell.angle_gamma   90.00
#
_symmetry.space_group_name_H-M   'P 1'
#
loop_
_entity.id
_entity.type
_entity.pdbx_description
1 polymer ?
#
loop_
_entity_poly.entity_id
_entity_poly.type
_entity_poly.pdbx_seq_one_letter_code
_entity_poly.pdbx_strand_id
1 'polypeptide(L)'
;MAQKKGQTGNPNGRPKGSPNKTSAEIRNLFQTLIENNIEQLQGDFDSLEPKDRINSIIKLSEFILPKLQAVKMQNEDVGERERVYALLPDGTEIEI
;
A
#
# COMPACT_ATOMS: atom_id res chain seq x y z
N MET A 1 -14.76 -18.00 20.52
CA MET A 1 -15.94 -17.61 19.71
C MET A 1 -15.48 -16.62 18.66
N ALA A 2 -15.82 -16.81 17.39
CA ALA A 2 -15.49 -15.85 16.34
C ALA A 2 -16.35 -14.57 16.50
N GLN A 3 -15.75 -13.40 16.26
CA GLN A 3 -16.49 -12.13 16.30
C GLN A 3 -17.55 -12.09 15.19
N LYS A 4 -18.77 -11.66 15.52
CA LYS A 4 -19.85 -11.51 14.53
C LYS A 4 -19.53 -10.33 13.61
N LYS A 5 -19.83 -10.45 12.31
CA LYS A 5 -19.69 -9.36 11.33
C LYS A 5 -20.42 -8.11 11.87
N GLY A 6 -19.72 -6.99 12.05
CA GLY A 6 -20.25 -5.76 12.65
C GLY A 6 -20.10 -5.62 14.17
N GLN A 7 -19.76 -6.69 14.90
CA GLN A 7 -19.34 -6.65 16.31
C GLN A 7 -17.85 -6.99 16.41
N THR A 8 -17.01 -6.13 15.86
CA THR A 8 -15.57 -6.17 16.13
C THR A 8 -15.27 -5.17 17.25
N GLY A 9 -14.21 -5.41 18.03
CA GLY A 9 -13.75 -4.43 19.04
C GLY A 9 -13.28 -3.09 18.43
N ASN A 10 -13.19 -3.01 17.11
CA ASN A 10 -12.88 -1.80 16.36
C ASN A 10 -13.82 -1.67 15.14
N PRO A 11 -15.06 -1.18 15.33
CA PRO A 11 -16.07 -1.08 14.28
C PRO A 11 -15.66 -0.15 13.13
N ASN A 12 -14.76 0.81 13.38
CA ASN A 12 -14.25 1.74 12.36
C ASN A 12 -12.99 1.23 11.65
N GLY A 13 -12.50 0.04 12.02
CA GLY A 13 -11.30 -0.53 11.47
C GLY A 13 -10.04 0.31 11.73
N ARG A 14 -8.94 -0.06 11.06
CA ARG A 14 -7.72 0.74 11.08
C ARG A 14 -7.99 2.07 10.35
N PRO A 15 -7.69 3.25 10.93
CA PRO A 15 -7.97 4.53 10.30
C PRO A 15 -7.33 4.60 8.90
N LYS A 16 -8.14 5.00 7.91
CA LYS A 16 -7.70 5.17 6.52
C LYS A 16 -6.51 6.14 6.48
N GLY A 17 -5.45 5.75 5.78
CA GLY A 17 -4.21 6.54 5.67
C GLY A 17 -3.18 6.32 6.80
N SER A 18 -3.45 5.47 7.79
CA SER A 18 -2.45 5.18 8.83
C SER A 18 -1.21 4.48 8.25
N PRO A 19 -0.02 5.08 8.35
CA PRO A 19 1.19 4.58 7.70
C PRO A 19 1.56 3.19 8.22
N ASN A 20 2.10 2.35 7.34
CA ASN A 20 2.53 1.00 7.72
C ASN A 20 3.80 1.10 8.58
N LYS A 21 3.68 0.91 9.90
CA LYS A 21 4.80 1.02 10.85
C LYS A 21 6.00 0.17 10.44
N THR A 22 5.75 -1.07 10.06
CA THR A 22 6.77 -2.01 9.59
C THR A 22 7.52 -1.50 8.36
N SER A 23 6.85 -0.81 7.43
CA SER A 23 7.51 -0.26 6.24
C SER A 23 8.37 0.96 6.56
N ALA A 24 8.01 1.75 7.57
CA ALA A 24 8.82 2.89 8.01
C ALA A 24 10.07 2.42 8.76
N GLU A 25 9.93 1.43 9.64
CA GLU A 25 11.05 0.84 10.38
C GLU A 25 12.09 0.19 9.46
N ILE A 26 11.64 -0.59 8.47
CA ILE A 26 12.55 -1.22 7.50
C ILE A 26 13.32 -0.18 6.69
N ARG A 27 12.66 0.94 6.30
CA ARG A 27 13.35 2.04 5.58
C ARG A 27 14.42 2.69 6.43
N ASN A 28 14.13 2.97 7.71
CA ASN A 28 15.11 3.54 8.63
C ASN A 28 16.31 2.61 8.81
N LEU A 29 16.07 1.30 9.00
CA LEU A 29 17.15 0.32 9.09
C LEU A 29 18.00 0.26 7.82
N PHE A 30 17.36 0.30 6.64
CA PHE A 30 18.06 0.36 5.36
C PHE A 30 18.89 1.62 5.21
N GLN A 31 18.35 2.77 5.62
CA GLN A 31 19.06 4.04 5.59
C GLN A 31 20.32 3.98 6.48
N THR A 32 20.18 3.54 7.73
CA THR A 32 21.32 3.39 8.65
C THR A 32 22.36 2.40 8.14
N LEU A 33 21.92 1.27 7.55
CA LEU A 33 22.85 0.31 6.94
C LEU A 33 23.65 0.95 5.81
N ILE A 34 23.02 1.73 4.95
CA ILE A 34 23.70 2.41 3.84
C ILE A 34 24.65 3.47 4.38
N GLU A 35 24.20 4.33 5.30
CA GLU A 35 25.01 5.38 5.93
C GLU A 35 26.31 4.83 6.51
N ASN A 36 26.25 3.70 7.22
CA ASN A 36 27.43 3.05 7.80
C ASN A 36 28.40 2.48 6.75
N ASN A 37 27.95 2.25 5.52
CA ASN A 37 28.73 1.63 4.45
C ASN A 37 29.02 2.60 3.29
N ILE A 38 28.72 3.90 3.42
CA ILE A 38 28.91 4.89 2.33
C ILE A 38 30.37 4.92 1.86
N GLU A 39 31.33 4.89 2.78
CA GLU A 39 32.76 4.96 2.44
C GLU A 39 33.20 3.74 1.63
N GLN A 40 32.70 2.56 1.96
CA GLN A 40 32.98 1.32 1.23
C GLN A 40 32.25 1.29 -0.13
N LEU A 41 30.98 1.70 -0.15
CA LEU A 41 30.15 1.75 -1.36
C LEU A 41 30.75 2.63 -2.44
N GLN A 42 31.39 3.75 -2.07
CA GLN A 42 32.06 4.61 -3.03
C GLN A 42 33.18 3.86 -3.78
N GLY A 43 33.99 3.09 -3.05
CA GLY A 43 35.02 2.24 -3.64
C GLY A 43 34.45 1.12 -4.50
N ASP A 44 33.37 0.47 -4.04
CA ASP A 44 32.68 -0.57 -4.80
C ASP A 44 32.13 -0.02 -6.12
N PHE A 45 31.52 1.16 -6.10
CA PHE A 45 31.03 1.84 -7.30
C PHE A 45 32.14 2.23 -8.25
N ASP A 46 33.28 2.70 -7.75
CA ASP A 46 34.40 3.06 -8.59
C ASP A 46 35.02 1.85 -9.32
N SER A 47 34.92 0.66 -8.73
CA SER A 47 35.36 -0.60 -9.34
C SER A 47 34.41 -1.19 -10.39
N LEU A 48 33.13 -0.76 -10.38
CA LEU A 48 32.09 -1.27 -11.27
C LEU A 48 32.11 -0.63 -12.66
N GLU A 49 31.66 -1.40 -13.67
CA GLU A 49 31.44 -0.87 -15.01
C GLU A 49 30.41 0.28 -15.00
N PRO A 50 30.54 1.29 -15.87
CA PRO A 50 29.69 2.48 -15.85
C PRO A 50 28.18 2.18 -15.89
N LYS A 51 27.80 1.13 -16.63
CA LYS A 51 26.40 0.71 -16.77
C LYS A 51 25.85 0.11 -15.47
N ASP A 52 26.64 -0.73 -14.81
CA ASP A 52 26.24 -1.41 -13.57
C ASP A 52 26.27 -0.48 -12.37
N ARG A 53 27.16 0.51 -12.39
CA ARG A 53 27.21 1.61 -11.42
C ARG A 53 25.90 2.39 -11.41
N ILE A 54 25.45 2.85 -12.58
CA ILE A 54 24.18 3.61 -12.72
C ILE A 54 22.99 2.74 -12.28
N ASN A 55 22.93 1.48 -12.69
CA ASN A 55 21.86 0.57 -12.31
C ASN A 55 21.80 0.33 -10.79
N SER A 56 22.95 0.16 -10.13
CA SER A 56 23.02 -0.08 -8.69
C SER A 56 22.56 1.14 -7.90
N ILE A 57 22.96 2.34 -8.32
CA ILE A 57 22.52 3.60 -7.71
C ILE A 57 21.01 3.77 -7.83
N ILE A 58 20.42 3.51 -9.00
CA ILE A 58 18.97 3.60 -9.22
C ILE A 58 18.24 2.64 -8.28
N LYS A 59 18.68 1.37 -8.20
CA LYS A 59 18.07 0.36 -7.33
C LYS A 59 18.12 0.75 -5.85
N LEU A 60 19.25 1.28 -5.38
CA LEU A 60 19.39 1.76 -3.99
C LEU A 60 18.50 2.97 -3.71
N SER A 61 18.39 3.89 -4.68
CA SER A 61 17.57 5.10 -4.53
C SER A 61 16.09 4.80 -4.27
N GLU A 62 15.58 3.67 -4.76
CA GLU A 62 14.19 3.25 -4.54
C GLU A 62 13.83 2.93 -3.09
N PHE A 63 14.83 2.62 -2.27
CA PHE A 63 14.66 2.27 -0.87
C PHE A 63 14.96 3.43 0.07
N ILE A 64 15.81 4.36 -0.35
CA ILE A 64 16.19 5.56 0.41
C ILE A 64 15.19 6.69 0.15
N LEU A 65 14.82 6.92 -1.10
CA LEU A 65 14.00 8.05 -1.48
C LEU A 65 12.50 7.70 -1.35
N PRO A 66 11.68 8.62 -0.79
CA PRO A 66 10.25 8.45 -0.76
C PRO A 66 9.70 8.50 -2.20
N LYS A 67 9.45 7.34 -2.80
CA LYS A 67 8.72 7.23 -4.07
C LYS A 67 7.22 7.14 -3.82
N LEU A 68 6.43 7.91 -4.59
CA LEU A 68 4.98 7.70 -4.65
C LEU A 68 4.74 6.28 -5.16
N GLN A 69 4.06 5.47 -4.36
CA GLN A 69 3.57 4.18 -4.81
C GLN A 69 2.58 4.44 -5.95
N ALA A 70 2.74 3.72 -7.07
CA ALA A 70 1.75 3.77 -8.14
C ALA A 70 0.39 3.42 -7.54
N VAL A 71 -0.57 4.36 -7.63
CA VAL A 71 -1.94 4.13 -7.17
C VAL A 71 -2.51 3.04 -8.07
N LYS A 72 -2.55 1.80 -7.58
CA LYS A 72 -3.39 0.78 -8.15
C LYS A 72 -4.83 1.17 -7.82
N MET A 73 -5.52 1.83 -8.74
CA MET A 73 -6.97 1.93 -8.69
C MET A 73 -7.53 0.50 -8.69
N GLN A 74 -7.89 -0.01 -7.52
CA GLN A 74 -8.89 -1.06 -7.45
C GLN A 74 -10.20 -0.38 -7.79
N ASN A 75 -10.75 -0.71 -8.96
CA ASN A 75 -12.15 -0.41 -9.25
C ASN A 75 -12.97 -1.22 -8.24
N GLU A 76 -13.38 -0.58 -7.14
CA GLU A 76 -14.46 -1.09 -6.29
C GLU A 76 -15.78 -0.64 -6.91
N ASP A 77 -16.24 -1.36 -7.92
CA ASP A 77 -17.56 -1.24 -8.53
C ASP A 77 -17.85 -2.62 -9.15
N VAL A 78 -18.93 -3.36 -8.88
CA VAL A 78 -20.30 -3.04 -8.46
C VAL A 78 -20.82 -4.27 -7.72
N GLY A 79 -21.39 -4.12 -6.53
CA GLY A 79 -21.75 -5.30 -5.72
C GLY A 79 -22.88 -5.14 -4.72
N GLU A 80 -23.73 -4.12 -4.82
CA GLU A 80 -25.03 -4.10 -4.15
C GLU A 80 -25.91 -3.13 -4.95
N ARG A 81 -26.56 -3.63 -6.01
CA ARG A 81 -27.72 -2.94 -6.58
C ARG A 81 -28.78 -2.99 -5.48
N GLU A 82 -29.13 -1.85 -4.89
CA GLU A 82 -30.36 -1.76 -4.11
C GLU A 82 -31.49 -2.21 -5.04
N ARG A 83 -32.14 -3.33 -4.72
CA ARG A 83 -33.32 -3.77 -5.44
C ARG A 83 -34.39 -2.73 -5.17
N VAL A 84 -34.68 -1.91 -6.17
CA VAL A 84 -35.72 -0.90 -6.07
C VAL A 84 -37.04 -1.64 -6.28
N TYR A 85 -37.82 -1.83 -5.23
CA TYR A 85 -39.17 -2.38 -5.34
C TYR A 85 -40.15 -1.22 -5.55
N ALA A 86 -40.99 -1.31 -6.57
CA ALA A 86 -42.19 -0.47 -6.65
C ALA A 86 -43.32 -1.16 -5.87
N LEU A 87 -43.94 -0.44 -4.94
CA LEU A 87 -45.18 -0.87 -4.28
C LEU A 87 -46.35 -0.46 -5.17
N LEU A 88 -47.05 -1.45 -5.73
CA LEU A 88 -48.31 -1.21 -6.43
C LEU A 88 -49.46 -0.96 -5.42
N PRO A 89 -50.54 -0.26 -5.83
CA PRO A 89 -51.66 0.09 -4.94
C PRO A 89 -52.38 -1.11 -4.32
N ASP A 90 -52.20 -2.31 -4.88
CA ASP A 90 -52.74 -3.58 -4.38
C ASP A 90 -51.80 -4.29 -3.39
N GLY A 91 -50.65 -3.68 -3.06
CA GLY A 91 -49.68 -4.20 -2.09
C GLY A 91 -48.69 -5.21 -2.67
N THR A 92 -48.68 -5.41 -3.99
CA THR A 92 -47.74 -6.33 -4.64
C THR A 92 -46.40 -5.65 -4.90
N GLU A 93 -45.30 -6.28 -4.47
CA GLU A 93 -43.93 -5.80 -4.73
C GLU A 93 -43.39 -6.39 -6.03
N ILE A 94 -42.90 -5.54 -6.94
CA ILE A 94 -42.23 -5.97 -8.19
C ILE A 94 -40.82 -5.36 -8.22
N GLU A 95 -39.81 -6.17 -8.53
CA GLU A 95 -38.43 -5.71 -8.76
C GLU A 95 -38.34 -4.93 -10.09
N ILE A 96 -37.79 -3.72 -10.04
CA ILE A 96 -37.54 -2.86 -11.21
C ILE A 96 -36.10 -3.06 -11.72
#